data_AF-A0A2V6DIA2-F1
#
_entry.id   AF-A0A2V6DIA2-F1
#
_cell.length_a   1.000
_cell.length_b   1.000
_cell.length_c   1.000
_cell.angle_alpha   90.00
_cell.angle_beta   90.00
_cell.angle_gamma   90.00
#
_symmetry.space_group_name_H-M   'P 1'
#
loop_
_entity.id
_entity.type
_entity.pdbx_description
1 polymer ?
#
loop_
_entity_poly.entity_id
_entity_poly.type
_entity_poly.pdbx_seq_one_letter_code
_entity_poly.pdbx_strand_id
1 'polypeptide(L)' 'MRNWFFANFPGFTHAQELCLPSVLKRESILLTSPTGSGKTLAGFLGVFDALVRELERGALKPGVRCVYV' A
#
# COMPACT_ATOMS: atom_id res chain seq x y z
N MET A 1 2.43 -8.82 6.43
CA MET A 1 2.79 -7.91 5.31
C MET A 1 4.26 -7.47 5.31
N ARG A 2 4.82 -6.99 6.42
CA ARG A 2 6.24 -6.58 6.51
C ARG A 2 7.22 -7.64 5.97
N ASN A 3 7.09 -8.89 6.43
CA ASN A 3 7.98 -9.98 6.00
C ASN A 3 7.84 -10.28 4.49
N TRP A 4 6.61 -10.25 3.97
CA TRP A 4 6.37 -10.43 2.53
C TRP A 4 7.04 -9.31 1.72
N PHE A 5 6.95 -8.05 2.17
CA PHE A 5 7.56 -6.93 1.47
C PHE A 5 9.09 -7.10 1.37
N PHE A 6 9.77 -7.31 2.50
CA PHE A 6 11.23 -7.47 2.52
C PHE A 6 11.73 -8.76 1.88
N ALA A 7 10.87 -9.76 1.68
CA ALA A 7 11.20 -10.95 0.91
C ALA A 7 11.14 -10.72 -0.62
N ASN A 8 10.38 -9.73 -1.07
CA ASN A 8 10.15 -9.46 -2.50
C ASN A 8 10.85 -8.19 -3.00
N PHE A 9 11.19 -7.26 -2.09
CA PHE A 9 11.77 -5.96 -2.44
C PHE A 9 12.96 -5.64 -1.52
N PRO A 10 14.02 -5.00 -2.06
CA PRO A 10 15.21 -4.64 -1.28
C PRO A 10 14.95 -3.58 -0.21
N GLY A 11 13.85 -2.83 -0.33
CA GLY A 11 13.47 -1.78 0.60
C GLY A 11 12.41 -0.86 0.01
N PHE A 12 11.97 0.13 0.78
CA PHE A 12 11.09 1.17 0.28
C PHE A 12 11.87 2.15 -0.60
N THR A 13 11.23 2.65 -1.66
CA THR A 13 11.74 3.81 -2.40
C THR A 13 11.50 5.08 -1.60
N HIS A 14 12.26 6.14 -1.88
CA HIS A 14 12.06 7.44 -1.24
C HIS A 14 10.60 7.95 -1.36
N ALA A 15 9.96 7.74 -2.53
CA ALA A 15 8.58 8.12 -2.75
C ALA A 15 7.60 7.32 -1.86
N GLN A 16 7.89 6.03 -1.63
CA GLN A 16 7.11 5.18 -0.73
C GLN A 16 7.29 5.59 0.74
N GLU A 17 8.51 5.88 1.17
CA GLU A 17 8.80 6.32 2.54
C GLU A 17 8.03 7.60 2.90
N LEU A 18 7.95 8.54 1.96
CA LEU A 18 7.22 9.80 2.17
C LEU A 18 5.71 9.60 2.26
N CYS A 19 5.13 8.68 1.47
CA CYS A 19 3.68 8.57 1.37
C CYS A 19 3.07 7.49 2.28
N LEU A 20 3.78 6.40 2.57
CA LEU A 20 3.26 5.26 3.31
C LEU A 20 2.71 5.61 4.69
N PRO A 21 3.33 6.51 5.49
CA PRO A 21 2.75 6.92 6.77
C PRO A 21 1.33 7.48 6.63
N SER A 22 1.07 8.32 5.64
CA SER A 22 -0.26 8.88 5.36
C SER A 22 -1.22 7.85 4.76
N VAL A 23 -0.72 6.99 3.86
CA VAL A 23 -1.52 5.88 3.30
C VAL A 23 -2.03 4.94 4.41
N LEU A 24 -1.17 4.56 5.34
CA LEU A 24 -1.53 3.67 6.46
C LEU A 24 -2.48 4.33 7.47
N LYS A 25 -2.43 5.67 7.59
CA LYS A 25 -3.41 6.47 8.34
C LYS A 25 -4.75 6.65 7.61
N ARG A 26 -4.88 6.15 6.38
CA ARG A 26 -6.05 6.31 5.51
C ARG A 26 -6.33 7.78 5.13
N GLU A 27 -5.27 8.57 5.01
CA GLU A 27 -5.34 9.94 4.51
C GLU A 27 -5.30 9.94 2.98
N SER A 28 -6.04 10.87 2.36
CA SER A 28 -5.93 11.13 0.91
C SER A 28 -4.57 11.74 0.59
N ILE A 29 -3.89 11.22 -0.43
CA ILE A 29 -2.56 11.67 -0.83
C ILE A 29 -2.49 12.04 -2.31
N LEU A 30 -1.65 13.01 -2.64
CA LEU A 30 -1.19 13.28 -4.00
C LEU A 30 0.34 13.11 -4.03
N LEU A 31 0.81 12.07 -4.69
CA LEU A 31 2.24 11.76 -4.78
C LEU A 31 2.81 12.15 -6.14
N THR A 32 3.59 13.23 -6.18
CA THR A 32 4.33 13.66 -7.37
C THR A 32 5.77 13.15 -7.32
N SER A 33 6.15 12.24 -8.20
CA SER A 33 7.52 11.74 -8.33
C SER A 33 7.81 11.24 -9.75
N PRO A 34 9.08 11.10 -10.17
CA PRO A 34 9.45 10.56 -11.48
C PRO A 34 8.85 9.18 -11.78
N THR A 35 8.82 8.81 -13.06
CA THR A 35 8.50 7.43 -13.47
C THR A 35 9.53 6.46 -12.87
N GLY A 36 9.11 5.22 -12.60
CA GLY A 36 9.98 4.22 -11.96
C GLY A 36 10.20 4.40 -10.44
N SER A 37 9.71 5.46 -9.81
CA SER A 37 9.89 5.68 -8.35
C SER A 37 9.03 4.79 -7.44
N GLY A 38 8.34 3.77 -7.98
CA GLY A 38 7.55 2.83 -7.17
C GLY A 38 6.18 3.33 -6.69
N LYS A 39 5.62 4.38 -7.31
CA LYS A 39 4.29 4.97 -6.98
C LYS A 39 3.16 3.95 -6.97
N THR A 40 3.13 3.04 -7.95
CA THR A 40 2.09 2.02 -8.07
C THR A 40 2.05 1.15 -6.83
N LEU A 41 3.19 0.55 -6.44
CA LEU A 41 3.27 -0.27 -5.24
C LEU A 41 2.94 0.55 -3.97
N ALA A 42 3.34 1.82 -3.92
CA ALA A 42 3.01 2.72 -2.82
C ALA A 42 1.49 2.85 -2.58
N GLY A 43 0.71 3.02 -3.65
CA GLY A 43 -0.75 3.05 -3.57
C GLY A 43 -1.36 1.71 -3.18
N PHE A 44 -0.86 0.61 -3.75
CA PHE A 44 -1.38 -0.74 -3.46
C PHE A 44 -1.04 -1.25 -2.06
N LEU A 45 0.06 -0.81 -1.45
CA LEU A 45 0.42 -1.21 -0.08
C LEU A 45 -0.66 -0.82 0.94
N GLY A 46 -1.32 0.32 0.77
CA GLY A 46 -2.47 0.70 1.60
C GLY A 46 -3.67 -0.23 1.43
N VAL A 47 -3.94 -0.63 0.18
CA VAL A 47 -5.01 -1.60 -0.12
C VAL A 47 -4.70 -2.94 0.53
N PHE A 48 -3.48 -3.45 0.37
CA PHE A 48 -3.06 -4.71 0.99
C PHE A 48 -3.09 -4.64 2.52
N ASP A 49 -2.71 -3.52 3.13
CA ASP A 49 -2.81 -3.31 4.58
C ASP A 49 -4.25 -3.46 5.07
N ALA A 50 -5.17 -2.78 4.41
CA ALA A 50 -6.58 -2.90 4.73
C ALA A 50 -7.05 -4.35 4.60
N LEU A 51 -6.77 -5.02 3.48
CA LEU A 51 -7.20 -6.40 3.24
C LEU A 51 -6.64 -7.39 4.26
N VAL A 52 -5.36 -7.30 4.60
CA VAL A 52 -4.72 -8.19 5.58
C VAL A 52 -5.34 -7.99 6.96
N ARG A 53 -5.53 -6.75 7.40
CA ARG A 53 -6.22 -6.48 8.68
C ARG A 53 -7.64 -7.01 8.71
N GLU A 54 -8.34 -6.96 7.58
CA GLU A 54 -9.69 -7.51 7.48
C GLU A 54 -9.74 -9.03 7.50
N LEU A 55 -8.73 -9.67 6.91
CA LEU A 55 -8.55 -11.12 6.97
C LEU A 55 -8.23 -11.57 8.39
N GLU A 56 -7.31 -10.90 9.07
CA GLU A 56 -6.88 -11.22 10.45
C GLU A 56 -8.04 -11.09 11.46
N ARG A 57 -8.96 -10.13 11.26
CA ARG A 57 -10.17 -9.99 12.09
C ARG A 57 -11.32 -10.91 11.67
N GLY A 58 -11.15 -11.76 10.66
CA GLY A 58 -12.19 -12.66 10.15
C GLY A 58 -13.38 -11.95 9.49
N ALA A 59 -13.23 -10.69 9.07
CA ALA A 59 -14.32 -9.89 8.50
C ALA A 59 -14.10 -9.53 7.03
N LEU A 60 -13.16 -10.21 6.36
CA LEU A 60 -12.96 -10.07 4.93
C LEU A 60 -14.15 -10.65 4.17
N LYS A 61 -14.92 -9.77 3.51
CA LYS A 61 -16.07 -10.16 2.67
C LYS A 61 -15.72 -10.09 1.19
N PRO A 62 -16.35 -10.91 0.33
CA PRO A 62 -16.25 -10.78 -1.12
C PRO A 62 -16.75 -9.41 -1.60
N GLY A 63 -16.10 -8.85 -2.63
CA GLY A 63 -16.52 -7.59 -3.25
C GLY A 63 -15.34 -6.79 -3.82
N VAL A 64 -15.65 -5.66 -4.47
CA VAL A 64 -14.64 -4.73 -4.99
C VAL A 64 -13.99 -3.97 -3.83
N ARG A 65 -12.65 -3.95 -3.80
CA ARG A 65 -11.87 -3.39 -2.68
C ARG A 65 -10.97 -2.21 -3.05
N CYS A 66 -10.65 -2.09 -4.33
CA CYS A 66 -9.81 -1.04 -4.88
C CYS A 66 -10.25 -0.81 -6.32
N VAL A 67 -10.28 0.45 -6.73
CA VAL A 67 -10.39 0.86 -8.12
C VAL A 67 -9.10 1.62 -8.43
N TYR A 68 -8.38 1.18 -9.46
CA TYR A 68 -7.15 1.79 -9.94
C TYR A 68 -7.41 2.27 -11.37
N VAL A 69 -7.13 3.55 -11.64
CA VAL A 69 -7.36 4.23 -12.92
C VAL A 69 -6.04 4.70 -13.49
#